data_AF-A0AA40A5K3-F1
#
_entry.id   AF-A0AA40A5K3-F1
#
_cell.length_a   1.000
_cell.length_b   1.000
_cell.length_c   1.000
_cell.angle_alpha   90.00
_cell.angle_beta   90.00
_cell.angle_gamma   90.00
#
_symmetry.space_group_name_H-M   'P 1'
#
loop_
_entity.id
_entity.type
_entity.pdbx_description
1 polymer ?
#
loop_
_entity_poly.entity_id
_entity_poly.type
_entity_poly.pdbx_seq_one_letter_code
_entity_poly.pdbx_strand_id
1 'polypeptide(L)' 'GMPFILTDRLLYNIRTDGTRSLCVPHNMISKILEAVHDEKHHFADERMLYDLRGLSIHKKTYHVKEYV' A
#
# COMPACT_ATOMS: atom_id res chain seq x y z
N GLY A 1 12.92 -0.47 19.97
CA GLY A 1 12.87 -1.46 18.89
C GLY A 1 12.39 -0.79 17.62
N MET A 2 12.83 -1.27 16.45
CA MET A 2 12.31 -0.78 15.17
C MET A 2 10.83 -1.21 15.03
N PRO A 3 9.93 -0.37 14.49
CA PRO A 3 8.49 -0.66 14.43
C PRO A 3 8.15 -1.62 13.28
N PHE A 4 8.96 -2.68 13.11
CA PHE A 4 8.83 -3.63 12.03
C PHE A 4 8.86 -5.07 12.56
N ILE A 5 8.02 -5.92 11.98
CA ILE A 5 7.97 -7.35 12.29
C ILE A 5 7.98 -8.16 11.00
N LEU A 6 8.77 -9.23 10.99
CA LEU A 6 8.76 -10.24 9.93
C LEU A 6 7.81 -11.36 10.36
N THR A 7 6.82 -11.68 9.52
CA THR A 7 5.86 -12.75 9.77
C THR A 7 5.57 -13.43 8.43
N ASP A 8 5.69 -14.75 8.37
CA ASP A 8 5.46 -15.52 7.13
C ASP A 8 6.21 -14.98 5.90
N ARG A 9 7.46 -14.55 6.11
CA ARG A 9 8.33 -13.92 5.09
C ARG A 9 7.85 -12.57 4.56
N LEU A 10 6.84 -11.97 5.20
CA LEU A 10 6.31 -10.65 4.91
C LEU A 10 6.74 -9.66 5.99
N LEU A 11 7.13 -8.46 5.56
CA LEU A 11 7.54 -7.37 6.45
C LEU A 11 6.35 -6.47 6.74
N TYR A 12 6.03 -6.28 8.02
CA TYR A 12 4.96 -5.39 8.45
C TYR A 12 5.53 -4.22 9.25
N ASN A 13 5.02 -3.02 8.98
CA ASN A 13 5.17 -1.85 9.83
C ASN A 13 4.05 -1.84 10.88
N ILE A 14 4.41 -1.76 12.15
CA ILE A 14 3.48 -1.66 13.28
C ILE A 14 3.28 -0.18 13.60
N ARG A 15 2.07 0.32 13.37
CA ARG A 15 1.67 1.68 13.73
C ARG A 15 1.49 1.82 15.24
N THR A 16 1.41 3.08 15.70
CA THR A 16 1.24 3.41 17.13
C THR A 16 -0.05 2.88 17.74
N ASP A 17 -1.07 2.64 16.93
CA ASP A 17 -2.35 2.04 17.32
C ASP A 17 -2.32 0.49 17.34
N GLY A 18 -1.17 -0.13 17.05
CA GLY A 18 -1.01 -1.58 16.92
C GLY A 18 -1.41 -2.14 15.56
N THR A 19 -1.94 -1.32 14.65
CA THR A 19 -2.31 -1.75 13.30
C THR A 19 -1.08 -2.14 12.50
N ARG A 20 -1.15 -3.29 11.82
CA ARG A 20 -0.08 -3.78 10.94
C ARG A 20 -0.35 -3.34 9.51
N SER A 21 0.65 -2.72 8.88
CA SER A 21 0.64 -2.40 7.44
C SER A 21 1.72 -3.20 6.73
N LEU A 22 1.37 -3.90 5.66
CA LEU A 22 2.33 -4.68 4.87
C LEU A 22 3.26 -3.73 4.11
N CYS A 23 4.57 -3.88 4.29
CA CYS A 23 5.57 -3.11 3.57
C CYS A 23 5.64 -3.59 2.12
N VAL A 24 5.47 -2.64 1.19
CA VAL A 24 5.53 -2.91 -0.24
C VAL A 24 6.90 -2.52 -0.78
N PRO A 25 7.63 -3.44 -1.42
CA PRO A 25 8.85 -3.13 -2.15
C PRO A 25 8.59 -2.15 -3.30
N HIS A 26 9.51 -1.20 -3.53
CA HIS A 26 9.31 -0.12 -4.51
C HIS A 26 9.05 -0.66 -5.93
N ASN A 27 9.74 -1.72 -6.33
CA ASN A 27 9.58 -2.38 -7.63
C ASN A 27 8.22 -3.07 -7.83
N MET A 28 7.42 -3.25 -6.76
CA MET A 28 6.09 -3.87 -6.83
C MET A 28 4.95 -2.84 -6.89
N ILE A 29 5.24 -1.56 -6.66
CA ILE A 29 4.20 -0.53 -6.53
C ILE A 29 3.32 -0.46 -7.79
N SER A 30 3.92 -0.41 -8.98
CA SER A 30 3.18 -0.32 -10.24
C SER A 30 2.22 -1.50 -10.44
N LYS A 31 2.66 -2.73 -10.16
CA LYS A 31 1.81 -3.94 -10.26
C LYS A 31 0.64 -3.93 -9.29
N ILE A 32 0.85 -3.41 -8.08
CA ILE A 32 -0.22 -3.30 -7.08
C ILE A 32 -1.24 -2.23 -7.49
N LEU A 33 -0.78 -1.10 -8.04
CA LEU A 33 -1.69 -0.05 -8.52
C LEU A 33 -2.53 -0.54 -9.70
N GLU A 34 -1.92 -1.27 -10.64
CA GLU A 34 -2.62 -1.92 -11.76
C GLU A 34 -3.70 -2.89 -11.26
N ALA A 35 -3.36 -3.77 -10.31
CA ALA A 35 -4.33 -4.70 -9.73
C ALA A 35 -5.51 -4.00 -9.04
N VAL A 36 -5.25 -2.91 -8.29
CA VAL A 36 -6.30 -2.15 -7.60
C VAL A 36 -7.18 -1.35 -8.56
N HIS A 37 -6.60 -0.84 -9.65
CA HIS A 37 -7.32 -0.08 -10.67
C HIS A 37 -8.16 -1.00 -11.58
N ASP A 38 -7.61 -2.12 -12.04
CA ASP A 38 -8.28 -3.03 -12.97
C ASP A 38 -9.47 -3.78 -12.34
N GLU A 39 -9.41 -4.09 -11.05
CA GLU A 39 -10.56 -4.66 -10.32
C GLU A 39 -11.74 -3.67 -10.25
N LYS A 40 -11.51 -2.39 -10.55
CA LYS A 40 -12.42 -1.29 -10.27
C LYS A 40 -12.29 -0.22 -11.37
N HIS A 41 -12.74 -0.54 -12.58
CA HIS A 41 -12.82 0.44 -13.67
C HIS A 41 -13.54 1.74 -13.20
N HIS A 42 -12.86 2.88 -13.34
CA HIS A 42 -13.37 4.26 -13.15
C HIS A 42 -13.51 4.84 -11.73
N PHE A 43 -12.72 4.41 -10.74
CA PHE A 43 -12.77 5.07 -9.42
C PHE A 43 -11.65 6.10 -9.20
N ALA A 44 -12.01 7.21 -8.55
CA ALA A 44 -11.11 8.29 -8.17
C ALA A 44 -9.99 7.83 -7.22
N ASP A 45 -8.92 8.61 -7.17
CA ASP A 45 -7.72 8.44 -6.33
C ASP A 45 -8.04 8.13 -4.85
N GLU A 46 -9.08 8.75 -4.29
CA GLU A 46 -9.55 8.50 -2.93
C GLU A 46 -9.91 7.03 -2.68
N ARG A 47 -10.53 6.35 -3.65
CA ARG A 47 -10.94 4.95 -3.49
C ARG A 47 -9.76 4.00 -3.60
N MET A 48 -8.82 4.27 -4.51
CA MET A 48 -7.55 3.53 -4.56
C MET A 48 -6.80 3.69 -3.22
N LEU A 49 -6.74 4.89 -2.66
CA LEU A 49 -6.11 5.13 -1.36
C LEU A 49 -6.79 4.35 -0.22
N TYR A 50 -8.12 4.23 -0.27
CA TYR A 50 -8.90 3.45 0.69
C TYR A 50 -8.59 1.95 0.60
N ASP A 51 -8.46 1.40 -0.61
CA ASP A 51 -8.11 -0.01 -0.82
C ASP A 51 -6.67 -0.29 -0.39
N LEU A 52 -5.76 0.66 -0.61
CA LEU A 52 -4.35 0.56 -0.20
C LEU A 52 -4.10 0.90 1.29
N ARG A 53 -5.13 1.02 2.15
CA ARG A 53 -4.98 1.46 3.55
C ARG A 53 -4.13 0.52 4.41
N GLY A 54 -4.18 -0.77 4.09
CA GLY A 54 -3.41 -1.84 4.76
C GLY A 54 -1.96 -1.95 4.28
N LEU A 55 -1.55 -1.16 3.28
CA LEU A 55 -0.21 -1.20 2.72
C LEU A 55 0.61 0.01 3.18
N SER A 56 1.86 -0.26 3.54
CA SER A 56 2.91 0.70 3.80
C SER A 56 3.73 0.89 2.53
N ILE A 57 3.32 1.87 1.72
CA ILE A 57 3.94 2.25 0.44
C ILE A 57 4.65 3.60 0.64
N HIS A 58 5.94 3.68 0.28
CA HIS A 58 6.67 4.95 0.27
C HIS A 58 6.02 5.91 -0.73
N LYS A 59 5.74 7.16 -0.34
CA LYS A 59 5.07 8.16 -1.20
C LYS A 59 3.76 7.66 -1.83
N LYS A 60 2.97 6.87 -1.09
CA LYS A 60 1.71 6.25 -1.56
C LYS A 60 0.81 7.19 -2.37
N THR A 61 0.48 8.36 -1.82
CA THR A 61 -0.40 9.34 -2.47
C THR A 61 0.17 9.88 -3.78
N TYR A 62 1.48 10.08 -3.86
CA TYR A 62 2.14 10.50 -5.10
C TYR A 62 2.00 9.42 -6.18
N HIS A 63 2.28 8.17 -5.83
CA HIS A 63 2.16 7.06 -6.80
C HIS A 63 0.73 6.82 -7.29
N VAL A 64 -0.29 7.00 -6.44
CA VAL A 64 -1.69 6.91 -6.88
C VAL A 64 -2.04 8.06 -7.84
N LYS A 65 -1.64 9.30 -7.52
CA LYS A 65 -1.92 10.47 -8.36
C LYS A 65 -1.22 10.47 -9.71
N GLU A 66 -0.03 9.88 -9.79
CA GLU A 66 0.68 9.71 -11.07
C GLU A 66 0.07 8.59 -11.93
N TYR A 67 -0.71 7.70 -11.33
CA TYR A 67 -1.28 6.54 -12.02
C TYR A 67 -2.68 6.81 -12.58
N VAL A 68 -3.52 7.56 -11.84
CA VAL A 68 -4.91 7.92 -12.21
C VAL A 68 -4.95 9.04 -13.23
#